data_AF-A0A9E3L0I8-F1
#
_entry.id   AF-A0A9E3L0I8-F1
#
_cell.length_a   1.000
_cell.length_b   1.000
_cell.length_c   1.000
_cell.angle_alpha   90.00
_cell.angle_beta   90.00
_cell.angle_gamma   90.00
#
_symmetry.space_group_name_H-M   'P 1'
#
loop_
_entity.id
_entity.type
_entity.pdbx_description
1 polymer ?
#
loop_
_entity_poly.entity_id
_entity_poly.type
_entity_poly.pdbx_seq_one_letter_code
_entity_poly.pdbx_strand_id
1 'polypeptide(L)' 'MNVVSIMAAILEEELRQRGIFELTQLDCETMVRCIIERAAELEADIKRNQLEQYSKDHI' A
#
# COMPACT_ATOMS: atom_id res chain seq x y z
N MET A 1 14.40 -11.39 -4.08
CA MET A 1 13.43 -10.32 -4.43
C MET A 1 12.32 -10.34 -3.39
N ASN A 2 12.03 -9.20 -2.76
CA ASN A 2 10.91 -9.05 -1.83
C ASN A 2 9.66 -8.54 -2.57
N VAL A 3 8.50 -8.55 -1.91
CA VAL A 3 7.22 -8.09 -2.49
C VAL A 3 7.29 -6.64 -2.94
N VAL A 4 7.97 -5.77 -2.18
CA VAL A 4 8.13 -4.35 -2.51
C VAL A 4 8.85 -4.18 -3.85
N SER A 5 9.98 -4.85 -4.05
CA SER A 5 10.76 -4.75 -5.29
C SER A 5 10.03 -5.35 -6.49
N ILE A 6 9.21 -6.40 -6.30
CA ILE A 6 8.37 -6.96 -7.38
C ILE A 6 7.31 -5.93 -7.80
N MET A 7 6.57 -5.39 -6.83
CA MET A 7 5.53 -4.40 -7.10
C MET A 7 6.11 -3.09 -7.67
N ALA A 8 7.30 -2.68 -7.22
CA ALA A 8 7.98 -1.51 -7.72
C ALA A 8 8.41 -1.68 -9.19
N ALA A 9 8.91 -2.85 -9.57
CA ALA A 9 9.24 -3.14 -10.96
C ALA A 9 8.00 -3.14 -11.88
N ILE A 10 6.86 -3.65 -11.38
CA ILE A 10 5.58 -3.56 -12.11
C ILE A 10 5.16 -2.10 -12.27
N LEU A 11 5.20 -1.32 -11.19
CA LEU A 11 4.85 0.10 -11.21
C LEU A 11 5.74 0.89 -12.19
N GLU A 12 7.06 0.67 -12.15
CA GLU A 12 8.02 1.31 -13.04
C GLU A 12 7.71 1.02 -14.51
N GLU A 13 7.42 -0.23 -14.86
CA GLU A 13 7.06 -0.60 -16.24
C GLU A 13 5.73 0.04 -16.69
N GLU A 14 4.71 0.05 -15.83
CA GLU A 14 3.42 0.69 -16.12
C GLU A 14 3.56 2.22 -16.33
N LEU A 15 4.38 2.88 -15.52
CA LEU A 15 4.69 4.30 -15.68
C LEU A 15 5.43 4.57 -16.99
N ARG A 16 6.40 3.72 -17.32
CA ARG A 16 7.17 3.78 -18.56
C ARG A 16 6.27 3.64 -19.79
N GLN A 17 5.32 2.70 -19.76
CA GLN A 17 4.33 2.51 -20.83
C GLN A 17 3.40 3.72 -21.02
N ARG A 18 3.22 4.53 -19.97
CA ARG A 18 2.43 5.77 -19.99
C ARG A 18 3.27 7.01 -20.32
N GLY A 19 4.55 6.84 -20.63
CA GLY A 19 5.46 7.92 -20.99
C GLY A 19 6.07 8.68 -19.81
N ILE A 20 5.99 8.11 -18.59
CA ILE A 20 6.59 8.69 -17.38
C ILE A 20 7.93 8.00 -17.14
N PHE A 21 9.03 8.73 -17.31
CA PHE A 21 10.40 8.19 -17.22
C PHE A 21 11.23 8.84 -16.09
N GLU A 22 10.62 9.79 -15.37
CA GLU A 22 11.33 10.63 -14.39
C GLU A 22 11.51 9.92 -13.03
N LEU A 23 10.73 8.86 -12.79
CA LEU A 23 10.78 8.10 -11.55
C LEU A 23 11.80 6.97 -11.67
N THR A 24 12.70 6.92 -10.70
CA THR A 24 13.66 5.83 -10.55
C THR A 24 13.00 4.60 -9.92
N GLN A 25 13.67 3.45 -10.02
CA GLN A 25 13.27 2.25 -9.30
C GLN A 25 13.13 2.49 -7.79
N LEU A 26 14.00 3.32 -7.19
CA LEU A 26 13.93 3.67 -5.77
C LEU A 26 12.69 4.51 -5.42
N ASP A 27 12.27 5.40 -6.32
CA ASP A 27 11.04 6.17 -6.15
C ASP A 27 9.83 5.22 -6.17
N CYS A 28 9.80 4.28 -7.11
CA CYS A 28 8.76 3.26 -7.20
C CYS A 28 8.72 2.37 -5.95
N GLU A 29 9.87 1.94 -5.41
CA GLU A 29 9.94 1.19 -4.15
C GLU A 29 9.43 1.98 -2.96
N THR A 30 9.72 3.28 -2.92
CA THR A 30 9.24 4.19 -1.87
C THR A 30 7.72 4.32 -1.92
N MET A 31 7.16 4.55 -3.11
CA MET A 31 5.71 4.64 -3.32
C MET A 31 5.00 3.36 -2.90
N VAL A 32 5.51 2.20 -3.33
CA VAL A 32 4.95 0.88 -2.97
C VAL A 32 4.99 0.67 -1.46
N ARG A 33 6.10 1.02 -0.80
CA ARG A 33 6.23 0.90 0.66
C ARG A 33 5.18 1.75 1.38
N CYS A 34 5.03 3.02 0.99
CA CYS A 34 4.02 3.90 1.58
C CYS A 34 2.59 3.39 1.37
N ILE A 35 2.29 2.80 0.22
CA ILE A 35 0.97 2.20 -0.04
C ILE A 35 0.73 1.01 0.87
N ILE A 36 1.71 0.13 1.04
CA ILE A 36 1.62 -1.04 1.93
C ILE A 36 1.43 -0.61 3.38
N GLU A 37 2.22 0.35 3.86
CA GLU A 37 2.10 0.89 5.21
C GLU A 37 0.71 1.48 5.46
N ARG A 38 0.20 2.31 4.55
CA ARG A 38 -1.15 2.90 4.65
C ARG A 38 -2.24 1.84 4.58
N ALA A 39 -2.07 0.79 3.78
CA ALA A 39 -3.03 -0.31 3.71
C ALA A 39 -3.08 -1.09 5.04
N ALA A 40 -1.92 -1.31 5.66
CA ALA A 40 -1.83 -1.96 6.96
C ALA A 40 -2.45 -1.11 8.09
N GLU A 41 -2.22 0.21 8.06
CA GLU A 41 -2.87 1.16 8.98
C GLU A 41 -4.39 1.13 8.83
N LEU A 42 -4.89 1.20 7.58
CA LEU A 42 -6.31 1.14 7.30
C LEU A 42 -6.94 -0.19 7.75
N GLU A 43 -6.25 -1.32 7.53
CA GLU A 43 -6.71 -2.62 8.00
C GLU A 43 -6.79 -2.69 9.54
N ALA A 44 -5.81 -2.10 10.24
CA ALA A 44 -5.82 -2.01 11.69
C ALA A 44 -6.98 -1.14 12.21
N ASP A 45 -7.25 0.00 11.55
CA ASP A 45 -8.35 0.89 11.90
C ASP A 45 -9.72 0.24 11.66
N ILE A 46 -9.89 -0.47 10.54
CA ILE A 46 -11.11 -1.24 10.24
C ILE A 46 -11.35 -2.28 11.34
N LYS A 47 -10.32 -3.06 11.71
CA LYS A 47 -10.42 -4.07 12.76
C LYS A 47 -10.78 -3.45 14.12
N ARG A 48 -10.18 -2.31 14.46
CA ARG A 48 -10.51 -1.58 15.69
C ARG A 48 -11.97 -1.14 15.71
N ASN A 49 -12.44 -0.51 14.63
CA ASN A 49 -13.82 -0.03 14.53
C ASN A 49 -14.85 -1.16 14.61
N GLN A 50 -14.56 -2.31 13.98
CA GLN A 50 -15.43 -3.49 14.07
C GLN A 50 -15.54 -3.97 15.52
N LEU A 51 -14.42 -4.09 16.25
CA LEU A 51 -14.44 -4.49 17.66
C LEU A 51 -15.21 -3.51 18.54
N GLU A 52 -15.08 -2.21 18.30
CA GLU A 52 -15.84 -1.18 19.01
C GLU A 52 -17.34 -1.24 18.73
N GLN A 53 -17.74 -1.58 17.51
CA GLN A 53 -19.15 -1.79 17.15
C GLN A 53 -19.73 -3.05 17.82
N TYR A 54 -19.02 -4.18 17.75
CA TYR A 54 -19.43 -5.42 18.42
C TYR A 54 -19.57 -5.26 19.95
N SER A 55 -18.76 -4.41 20.57
CA SER A 55 -18.85 -4.12 22.02
C SER A 55 -20.10 -3.32 22.38
N LYS A 56 -20.59 -2.43 21.49
CA LYS A 56 -21.77 -1.58 21.74
C LYS A 56 -23.09 -2.31 21.57
N ASP A 57 -23.14 -3.33 20.71
CA ASP A 57 -24.37 -4.12 20.47
C ASP A 57 -24.62 -5.21 21.53
N HIS A 58 -23.70 -5.36 22.50
CA HIS A 58 -23.74 -6.39 23.54
C HIS A 58 -23.70 -5.82 24.97
N ILE A 59 -23.98 -4.53 25.15
CA ILE A 59 -24.20 -3.86 26.45
C ILE A 59 -25.66 -3.44 26.58
#